data_AF-A0A9C9SDH9-F1
#
_entry.id   AF-A0A9C9SDH9-F1
#
_cell.length_a   1.000
_cell.length_b   1.000
_cell.length_c   1.000
_cell.angle_alpha   90.00
_cell.angle_beta   90.00
_cell.angle_gamma   90.00
#
_symmetry.space_group_name_H-M   'P 1'
#
loop_
_entity.id
_entity.type
_entity.pdbx_description
1 polymer ?
#
loop_
_entity_poly.entity_id
_entity_poly.type
_entity_poly.pdbx_seq_one_letter_code
_entity_poly.pdbx_strand_id
1 'polypeptide(L)'
;MGLLLLLTVLASLPFDPQGPFDARDYRRAAGVELEFPLSGVVLEPLLAVSAALGGEPDVRIAAGATLIWIVVLTPLLLLAGRVRRNGGIRPADLLAAVAAALAGGGLFLCYLGFVLLVHLPGWKLVTTDPDLIVADLQSHTVYSRDGLVTPLQNLALHRGRGFHVVAFTEHDSPAGTLASTAFSRQDEELPWAIGGTEVREPGGAFVLSVGWIPRQRLWDPEWLTGLERRPVVALAWKLTVPEVRRLAEAGLSGFEIANSGHPDIPLEVRDAILEEARRRGLVLVASSDWHGWSGLWRTWTTVRVAGAARMSRVEKAEAVVEALRQRRGADIQPVVAGYLGPPSLLRTLFAPFSALLRYGMELSLLRLL
;
A
#
# COMPACT_ATOMS: atom_id res chain seq x y z
N MET A 1 -10.14 -13.45 -28.52
CA MET A 1 -11.53 -12.97 -28.54
C MET A 1 -12.28 -13.25 -27.23
N GLY A 2 -12.33 -14.50 -26.73
CA GLY A 2 -13.06 -14.83 -25.49
C GLY A 2 -12.60 -14.09 -24.22
N LEU A 3 -11.28 -13.97 -23.97
CA LEU A 3 -10.77 -13.24 -22.80
C LEU A 3 -11.09 -11.74 -22.86
N LEU A 4 -10.89 -11.11 -24.03
CA LEU A 4 -11.22 -9.70 -24.21
C LEU A 4 -12.72 -9.44 -23.98
N LEU A 5 -13.59 -10.29 -24.55
CA LEU A 5 -15.03 -10.21 -24.30
C LEU A 5 -15.37 -10.36 -22.81
N LEU A 6 -14.73 -11.30 -22.11
CA LEU A 6 -14.91 -11.46 -20.66
C LEU A 6 -14.49 -10.20 -19.90
N LEU A 7 -13.31 -9.64 -20.19
CA LEU A 7 -12.83 -8.40 -19.56
C LEU A 7 -13.77 -7.23 -19.85
N THR A 8 -14.26 -7.09 -21.09
CA THR A 8 -15.24 -6.06 -21.45
C THR A 8 -16.54 -6.20 -20.68
N VAL A 9 -17.07 -7.43 -20.55
CA VAL A 9 -18.28 -7.69 -19.77
C VAL A 9 -18.05 -7.33 -18.30
N LEU A 10 -16.94 -7.76 -17.70
CA LEU A 10 -16.62 -7.48 -16.31
C LEU A 10 -16.47 -5.98 -16.02
N ALA A 11 -15.78 -5.24 -16.89
CA ALA A 11 -15.61 -3.79 -16.79
C ALA A 11 -16.92 -3.01 -16.96
N SER A 12 -17.91 -3.61 -17.62
CA SER A 12 -19.23 -3.01 -17.83
C SER A 12 -20.19 -3.27 -16.66
N LEU A 13 -19.82 -4.14 -15.71
CA LEU A 13 -20.64 -4.37 -14.52
C LEU A 13 -20.58 -3.11 -13.63
N PRO A 14 -21.69 -2.69 -13.00
CA PRO A 14 -21.72 -1.53 -12.09
C PRO A 14 -21.12 -1.88 -10.72
N PHE A 15 -19.96 -2.52 -10.73
CA PHE A 15 -19.22 -2.94 -9.57
C PHE A 15 -17.89 -2.21 -9.57
N ASP A 16 -17.59 -1.52 -8.47
CA ASP A 16 -16.33 -0.80 -8.29
C ASP A 16 -15.62 -1.45 -7.08
N PRO A 17 -14.88 -2.55 -7.34
CA PRO A 17 -14.14 -3.27 -6.31
C PRO A 17 -12.87 -2.55 -5.86
N GLN A 18 -12.44 -1.50 -6.55
CA GLN A 18 -11.27 -0.71 -6.16
C GLN A 18 -11.57 0.29 -5.03
N GLY A 19 -12.82 0.69 -4.82
CA GLY A 19 -13.18 1.61 -3.74
C GLY A 19 -13.13 3.07 -4.17
N PRO A 20 -12.70 4.01 -3.31
CA PRO A 20 -11.95 3.84 -2.06
C PRO A 20 -12.80 3.34 -0.88
N PHE A 21 -12.18 2.62 0.05
CA PHE A 21 -12.82 2.07 1.25
C PHE A 21 -12.16 2.56 2.53
N ASP A 22 -12.95 2.69 3.58
CA ASP A 22 -12.47 2.87 4.94
C ASP A 22 -11.87 1.55 5.45
N ALA A 23 -10.59 1.53 5.81
CA ALA A 23 -9.92 0.31 6.25
C ALA A 23 -10.45 -0.26 7.57
N ARG A 24 -11.28 0.50 8.31
CA ARG A 24 -11.89 0.05 9.58
C ARG A 24 -13.02 -0.95 9.36
N ASP A 25 -13.85 -0.74 8.34
CA ASP A 25 -15.05 -1.54 8.10
C ASP A 25 -15.31 -1.89 6.62
N TYR A 26 -14.43 -1.46 5.71
CA TYR A 26 -14.51 -1.62 4.27
C TYR A 26 -15.77 -1.03 3.61
N ARG A 27 -16.43 -0.08 4.28
CA ARG A 27 -17.45 0.76 3.63
C ARG A 27 -16.78 1.79 2.74
N ARG A 28 -17.48 2.31 1.73
CA ARG A 28 -16.94 3.37 0.86
C ARG A 28 -16.52 4.58 1.70
N ALA A 29 -15.31 5.05 1.47
CA ALA A 29 -14.82 6.28 2.09
C ALA A 29 -15.56 7.49 1.50
N ALA A 30 -15.98 8.42 2.36
CA ALA A 30 -16.76 9.58 1.95
C ALA A 30 -15.85 10.77 1.64
N GLY A 31 -16.21 11.59 0.65
CA GLY A 31 -15.44 12.79 0.29
C GLY A 31 -14.15 12.51 -0.48
N VAL A 32 -13.93 11.27 -0.93
CA VAL A 32 -12.76 10.86 -1.70
C VAL A 32 -13.12 9.92 -2.85
N GLU A 33 -12.33 9.95 -3.91
CA GLU A 33 -12.45 9.11 -5.10
C GLU A 33 -11.07 8.62 -5.55
N LEU A 34 -11.04 7.47 -6.24
CA LEU A 34 -9.82 6.97 -6.88
C LEU A 34 -9.81 7.34 -8.35
N GLU A 35 -8.74 8.01 -8.77
CA GLU A 35 -8.48 8.38 -10.16
C GLU A 35 -7.32 7.52 -10.70
N PHE A 36 -7.48 6.99 -11.91
CA PHE A 36 -6.39 6.38 -12.65
C PHE A 36 -5.87 7.36 -13.71
N PRO A 37 -4.58 7.71 -13.71
CA PRO A 37 -4.05 8.72 -14.62
C PRO A 37 -4.09 8.26 -16.07
N LEU A 38 -4.27 9.20 -17.01
CA LEU A 38 -4.24 8.91 -18.46
C LEU A 38 -2.94 8.29 -18.94
N SER A 39 -1.80 8.63 -18.34
CA SER A 39 -0.52 7.97 -18.63
C SER A 39 -0.55 6.48 -18.27
N GLY A 40 -1.31 6.10 -17.24
CA GLY A 40 -1.58 4.72 -16.90
C GLY A 40 -2.43 4.02 -17.96
N VAL A 41 -3.47 4.69 -18.47
CA VAL A 41 -4.32 4.17 -19.57
C VAL A 41 -3.49 3.82 -20.80
N VAL A 42 -2.57 4.70 -21.21
CA VAL A 42 -1.69 4.45 -22.37
C VAL A 42 -0.76 3.26 -22.14
N LEU A 43 -0.32 3.05 -20.89
CA LEU A 43 0.55 1.94 -20.51
C LEU A 43 -0.22 0.70 -20.07
N GLU A 44 -1.56 0.70 -20.12
CA GLU A 44 -2.41 -0.32 -19.50
C GLU A 44 -2.03 -1.76 -19.89
N PRO A 45 -1.71 -2.10 -21.16
CA PRO A 45 -1.31 -3.47 -21.50
C PRO A 45 -0.05 -3.94 -20.74
N LEU A 46 0.85 -3.02 -20.42
CA LEU A 46 2.05 -3.28 -19.62
C LEU A 46 1.73 -3.31 -18.12
N LEU A 47 0.77 -2.50 -17.66
CA LEU A 47 0.36 -2.42 -16.25
C LEU A 47 -0.61 -3.53 -15.83
N ALA A 48 -1.31 -4.17 -16.77
CA ALA A 48 -2.41 -5.07 -16.46
C ALA A 48 -2.02 -6.19 -15.50
N VAL A 49 -0.88 -6.83 -15.73
CA VAL A 49 -0.40 -7.93 -14.89
C VAL A 49 -0.03 -7.42 -13.50
N SER A 50 0.70 -6.30 -13.39
CA SER A 50 1.08 -5.75 -12.09
C SER A 50 -0.10 -5.16 -11.31
N ALA A 51 -1.09 -4.56 -11.98
CA ALA A 51 -2.33 -4.10 -11.38
C ALA A 51 -3.21 -5.28 -10.91
N ALA A 52 -3.25 -6.36 -11.68
CA ALA A 52 -3.93 -7.60 -11.29
C ALA A 52 -3.25 -8.23 -10.06
N LEU A 53 -1.92 -8.32 -10.03
CA LEU A 53 -1.21 -8.92 -8.89
C LEU A 53 -1.20 -8.00 -7.66
N GLY A 54 -0.91 -6.72 -7.85
CA GLY A 54 -0.83 -5.73 -6.77
C GLY A 54 -2.17 -5.43 -6.12
N GLY A 55 -3.27 -5.80 -6.79
CA GLY A 55 -4.58 -5.68 -6.19
C GLY A 55 -5.01 -6.89 -5.35
N GLU A 56 -4.21 -7.96 -5.29
CA GLU A 56 -4.42 -9.06 -4.34
C GLU A 56 -3.97 -8.67 -2.90
N PRO A 57 -4.53 -9.31 -1.86
CA PRO A 57 -4.18 -9.03 -0.46
C PRO A 57 -2.69 -9.22 -0.13
N ASP A 58 -2.06 -10.26 -0.72
CA ASP A 58 -0.61 -10.43 -0.65
C ASP A 58 -0.07 -10.65 -2.07
N VAL A 59 0.57 -9.60 -2.60
CA VAL A 59 1.15 -9.58 -3.94
C VAL A 59 2.24 -10.64 -4.12
N ARG A 60 2.99 -11.00 -3.06
CA ARG A 60 4.06 -12.00 -3.12
C ARG A 60 3.49 -13.39 -3.31
N ILE A 61 2.43 -13.70 -2.56
CA ILE A 61 1.69 -14.96 -2.70
C ILE A 61 1.07 -15.04 -4.10
N ALA A 62 0.42 -13.97 -4.57
CA ALA A 62 -0.18 -13.94 -5.91
C ALA A 62 0.87 -14.11 -7.03
N ALA A 63 2.02 -13.44 -6.91
CA ALA A 63 3.13 -13.58 -7.85
C ALA A 63 3.71 -15.00 -7.84
N GLY A 64 3.91 -15.60 -6.65
CA GLY A 64 4.38 -16.97 -6.51
C GLY A 64 3.41 -18.00 -7.11
N ALA A 65 2.12 -17.87 -6.83
CA ALA A 65 1.09 -18.70 -7.43
C ALA A 65 1.08 -18.56 -8.98
N THR A 66 1.21 -17.34 -9.49
CA THR A 66 1.31 -17.07 -10.94
C THR A 66 2.51 -17.77 -11.55
N LEU A 67 3.68 -17.68 -10.92
CA LEU A 67 4.88 -18.37 -11.39
C LEU A 67 4.69 -19.89 -11.42
N ILE A 68 4.08 -20.48 -10.38
CA ILE A 68 3.77 -21.91 -10.32
C ILE A 68 2.85 -22.30 -11.48
N TRP A 69 1.79 -21.53 -11.73
CA TRP A 69 0.90 -21.76 -12.86
C TRP A 69 1.63 -21.70 -14.19
N ILE A 70 2.52 -20.72 -14.40
CA ILE A 70 3.32 -20.62 -15.63
C ILE A 70 4.22 -21.85 -15.78
N VAL A 71 4.94 -22.26 -14.74
CA VAL A 71 5.92 -23.35 -14.81
C VAL A 71 5.26 -24.73 -14.91
N VAL A 72 4.08 -24.93 -14.31
CA VAL A 72 3.37 -26.22 -14.29
C VAL A 72 2.39 -26.35 -15.46
N LEU A 73 1.58 -25.33 -15.73
CA LEU A 73 0.53 -25.42 -16.74
C LEU A 73 1.08 -25.37 -18.16
N THR A 74 2.12 -24.56 -18.42
CA THR A 74 2.75 -24.47 -19.74
C THR A 74 3.18 -25.84 -20.27
N PRO A 75 3.99 -26.64 -19.55
CA PRO A 75 4.39 -27.95 -20.07
C PRO A 75 3.22 -28.90 -20.20
N LEU A 76 2.26 -28.90 -19.26
CA LEU A 76 1.06 -29.74 -19.35
C LEU A 76 0.24 -29.47 -20.62
N LEU A 77 -0.03 -28.20 -20.91
CA LEU A 77 -0.78 -27.80 -22.11
C LEU A 77 -0.04 -28.12 -23.41
N LEU A 78 1.28 -27.87 -23.44
CA LEU A 78 2.10 -28.20 -24.60
C LEU A 78 2.11 -29.71 -24.87
N LEU A 79 2.33 -30.52 -23.85
CA LEU A 79 2.36 -31.98 -23.95
C LEU A 79 0.99 -32.55 -24.32
N ALA A 80 -0.09 -32.08 -23.71
CA ALA A 80 -1.46 -32.47 -24.07
C ALA A 80 -1.77 -32.14 -25.53
N GLY A 81 -1.35 -30.96 -26.00
CA GLY A 81 -1.47 -30.57 -27.40
C GLY A 81 -0.68 -31.47 -28.35
N ARG A 82 0.49 -31.97 -27.94
CA ARG A 82 1.30 -32.93 -28.71
C ARG A 82 0.66 -34.32 -28.77
N VAL A 83 0.18 -34.83 -27.64
CA VAL A 83 -0.56 -36.11 -27.59
C VAL A 83 -1.75 -36.07 -28.54
N ARG A 84 -2.53 -34.98 -28.51
CA ARG A 84 -3.70 -34.82 -29.39
C ARG A 84 -3.36 -34.78 -30.88
N ARG A 85 -2.21 -34.20 -31.25
CA ARG A 85 -1.81 -34.05 -32.67
C ARG A 85 -1.06 -35.26 -33.22
N ASN A 86 -0.20 -35.86 -32.40
CA ASN A 86 0.80 -36.83 -32.85
C ASN A 86 0.58 -38.24 -32.26
N GLY A 87 -0.41 -38.43 -31.38
CA GLY A 87 -0.71 -39.71 -30.74
C GLY A 87 0.27 -40.13 -29.63
N GLY A 88 1.22 -39.28 -29.24
CA GLY A 88 2.22 -39.58 -28.21
C GLY A 88 3.15 -38.41 -27.89
N ILE A 89 4.05 -38.63 -26.92
CA ILE A 89 5.06 -37.67 -26.46
C ILE A 89 6.44 -38.21 -26.81
N ARG A 90 7.26 -37.44 -27.52
CA ARG A 90 8.67 -37.76 -27.77
C ARG A 90 9.56 -37.04 -26.75
N PRO A 91 10.79 -37.53 -26.47
CA PRO A 91 11.72 -36.85 -25.56
C PRO A 91 11.99 -35.37 -25.92
N ALA A 92 12.06 -35.06 -27.22
CA ALA A 92 12.22 -33.67 -27.69
C ALA A 92 11.00 -32.79 -27.33
N ASP A 93 9.80 -33.36 -27.28
CA ASP A 93 8.59 -32.62 -26.90
C ASP A 93 8.61 -32.30 -25.38
N LEU A 94 9.14 -33.20 -24.55
CA LEU A 94 9.36 -32.95 -23.12
C LEU A 94 10.40 -31.85 -22.90
N LEU A 95 11.54 -31.92 -23.60
CA LEU A 95 12.58 -30.90 -23.49
C LEU A 95 12.07 -29.53 -23.93
N ALA A 96 11.32 -29.46 -25.04
CA ALA A 96 10.70 -28.22 -25.50
C ALA A 96 9.68 -27.67 -24.49
N ALA A 97 8.90 -28.53 -23.86
CA ALA A 97 7.92 -28.14 -22.83
C ALA A 97 8.62 -27.57 -21.59
N VAL A 98 9.69 -28.20 -21.11
CA VAL A 98 10.51 -27.69 -20.00
C VAL A 98 11.18 -26.37 -20.36
N ALA A 99 11.79 -26.28 -21.55
CA ALA A 99 12.41 -25.04 -22.02
C ALA A 99 11.41 -23.88 -22.09
N ALA A 100 10.19 -24.14 -22.59
CA ALA A 100 9.13 -23.15 -22.62
C ALA A 100 8.67 -22.72 -21.21
N ALA A 101 8.57 -23.66 -20.28
CA ALA A 101 8.23 -23.39 -18.88
C ALA A 101 9.27 -22.47 -18.21
N LEU A 102 10.56 -22.78 -18.39
CA LEU A 102 11.68 -21.99 -17.87
C LEU A 102 11.73 -20.61 -18.52
N ALA A 103 11.56 -20.52 -19.84
CA ALA A 103 11.54 -19.25 -20.54
C ALA A 103 10.36 -18.36 -20.09
N GLY A 104 9.15 -18.93 -19.98
CA GLY A 104 7.97 -18.22 -19.49
C GLY A 104 8.13 -17.74 -18.05
N GLY A 105 8.64 -18.60 -17.17
CA GLY A 105 8.93 -18.23 -15.78
C GLY A 105 10.00 -17.14 -15.68
N GLY A 106 11.08 -17.24 -16.47
CA GLY A 106 12.13 -16.23 -16.53
C GLY A 106 11.63 -14.88 -17.03
N LEU A 107 10.82 -14.85 -18.09
CA LEU A 107 10.21 -13.62 -18.60
C LEU A 107 9.28 -12.97 -17.57
N PHE A 108 8.49 -13.78 -16.86
CA PHE A 108 7.63 -13.29 -15.79
C PHE A 108 8.44 -12.66 -14.64
N LEU A 109 9.55 -13.30 -14.23
CA LEU A 109 10.45 -12.75 -13.22
C LEU A 109 11.14 -11.46 -13.67
N CYS A 110 11.57 -11.37 -14.94
CA CYS A 110 12.08 -10.14 -15.51
C CYS A 110 11.03 -9.02 -15.50
N TYR A 111 9.78 -9.35 -15.84
CA TYR A 111 8.67 -8.41 -15.77
C TYR A 111 8.41 -7.94 -14.32
N LEU A 112 8.42 -8.86 -13.35
CA LEU A 112 8.30 -8.49 -11.93
C LEU A 112 9.43 -7.56 -11.49
N GLY A 113 10.68 -7.87 -11.87
CA GLY A 113 11.82 -6.99 -11.62
C GLY A 113 11.64 -5.60 -12.23
N PHE A 114 11.14 -5.53 -13.47
CA PHE A 114 10.81 -4.26 -14.13
C PHE A 114 9.77 -3.46 -13.36
N VAL A 115 8.63 -4.04 -12.98
CA VAL A 115 7.56 -3.30 -12.26
C VAL A 115 7.91 -2.94 -10.82
N LEU A 116 8.86 -3.65 -10.20
CA LEU A 116 9.41 -3.31 -8.89
C LEU A 116 10.40 -2.14 -8.96
N LEU A 117 11.14 -2.00 -10.06
CA LEU A 117 12.17 -0.96 -10.20
C LEU A 117 11.66 0.30 -10.91
N VAL A 118 10.63 0.17 -11.74
CA VAL A 118 10.04 1.28 -12.49
C VAL A 118 8.78 1.76 -11.80
N HIS A 119 8.74 3.05 -11.46
CA HIS A 119 7.60 3.71 -10.80
C HIS A 119 6.47 3.98 -11.80
N LEU A 120 5.78 2.92 -12.18
CA LEU A 120 4.67 2.99 -13.12
C LEU A 120 3.49 3.81 -12.54
N PRO A 121 2.67 4.46 -13.41
CA PRO A 121 1.48 5.15 -12.96
C PRO A 121 0.53 4.20 -12.21
N GLY A 122 -0.19 4.74 -11.23
CA GLY A 122 -1.15 3.97 -10.45
C GLY A 122 -2.22 4.86 -9.85
N TRP A 123 -3.01 4.32 -8.94
CA TRP A 123 -4.11 5.03 -8.30
C TRP A 123 -3.65 6.30 -7.60
N LYS A 124 -4.45 7.36 -7.78
CA LYS A 124 -4.37 8.63 -7.09
C LYS A 124 -5.64 8.82 -6.28
N LEU A 125 -5.52 9.19 -5.01
CA LEU A 125 -6.68 9.58 -4.22
C LEU A 125 -6.97 11.06 -4.46
N VAL A 126 -8.21 11.37 -4.85
CA VAL A 126 -8.69 12.73 -5.08
C VAL A 126 -9.76 13.04 -4.04
N THR A 127 -9.70 14.22 -3.45
CA THR A 127 -10.72 14.66 -2.49
C THR A 127 -11.85 15.40 -3.23
N THR A 128 -13.08 14.99 -3.01
CA THR A 128 -14.28 15.75 -3.41
C THR A 128 -14.75 16.69 -2.31
N ASP A 129 -14.25 16.48 -1.09
CA ASP A 129 -14.48 17.33 0.07
C ASP A 129 -13.28 18.27 0.30
N PRO A 130 -13.47 19.60 0.28
CA PRO A 130 -12.40 20.58 0.43
C PRO A 130 -11.80 20.64 1.84
N ASP A 131 -12.45 20.03 2.83
CA ASP A 131 -11.98 19.98 4.22
C ASP A 131 -11.13 18.74 4.52
N LEU A 132 -10.84 17.89 3.51
CA LEU A 132 -9.98 16.73 3.67
C LEU A 132 -8.52 17.03 3.30
N ILE A 133 -7.62 16.61 4.19
CA ILE A 133 -6.18 16.54 3.96
C ILE A 133 -5.82 15.08 3.75
N VAL A 134 -5.05 14.77 2.71
CA VAL A 134 -4.54 13.43 2.42
C VAL A 134 -3.09 13.36 2.87
N ALA A 135 -2.77 12.41 3.74
CA ALA A 135 -1.47 12.24 4.34
C ALA A 135 -0.96 10.80 4.17
N ASP A 136 0.33 10.67 3.94
CA ASP A 136 1.07 9.43 4.15
C ASP A 136 1.89 9.58 5.43
N LEU A 137 1.78 8.64 6.35
CA LEU A 137 2.39 8.74 7.67
C LEU A 137 3.60 7.83 7.84
N GLN A 138 4.00 7.10 6.80
CA GLN A 138 5.18 6.25 6.81
C GLN A 138 5.81 6.18 5.41
N SER A 139 7.02 6.71 5.28
CA SER A 139 7.79 6.67 4.04
C SER A 139 9.29 6.76 4.30
N HIS A 140 10.07 6.15 3.40
CA HIS A 140 11.50 5.98 3.53
C HIS A 140 12.24 6.47 2.29
N THR A 141 13.49 6.88 2.49
CA THR A 141 14.39 7.34 1.44
C THR A 141 15.76 6.67 1.57
N VAL A 142 16.71 7.03 0.71
CA VAL A 142 18.12 6.63 0.84
C VAL A 142 18.79 7.01 2.17
N TYR A 143 18.12 7.79 3.02
CA TYR A 143 18.59 8.06 4.39
C TYR A 143 18.20 6.96 5.39
N SER A 144 17.30 6.05 5.02
CA SER A 144 17.07 4.78 5.70
C SER A 144 17.97 3.68 5.13
N ARG A 145 18.14 2.60 5.89
CA ARG A 145 18.96 1.42 5.50
C ARG A 145 18.40 0.62 4.32
N ASP A 146 17.13 0.81 3.99
CA ASP A 146 16.35 0.02 3.04
C ASP A 146 15.55 0.86 2.03
N GLY A 147 15.66 2.19 2.10
CA GLY A 147 15.07 3.07 1.09
C GLY A 147 15.96 3.22 -0.14
N LEU A 148 15.34 3.30 -1.31
CA LEU A 148 16.03 3.31 -2.61
C LEU A 148 16.03 4.66 -3.33
N VAL A 149 15.15 5.57 -2.91
CA VAL A 149 14.88 6.80 -3.64
C VAL A 149 15.30 8.02 -2.85
N THR A 150 15.66 9.07 -3.57
CA THR A 150 15.94 10.37 -2.95
C THR A 150 14.66 11.00 -2.38
N PRO A 151 14.76 11.89 -1.37
CA PRO A 151 13.63 12.67 -0.89
C PRO A 151 12.81 13.37 -1.99
N LEU A 152 13.48 13.94 -2.99
CA LEU A 152 12.81 14.64 -4.08
C LEU A 152 11.97 13.68 -4.95
N GLN A 153 12.54 12.54 -5.34
CA GLN A 153 11.81 11.50 -6.09
C GLN A 153 10.62 10.98 -5.27
N ASN A 154 10.81 10.81 -3.96
CA ASN A 154 9.77 10.38 -3.06
C ASN A 154 8.59 11.38 -3.03
N LEU A 155 8.86 12.67 -2.77
CA LEU A 155 7.83 13.71 -2.78
C LEU A 155 7.13 13.83 -4.15
N ALA A 156 7.86 13.76 -5.25
CA ALA A 156 7.29 13.83 -6.59
C ALA A 156 6.32 12.67 -6.87
N LEU A 157 6.66 11.46 -6.42
CA LEU A 157 5.76 10.31 -6.55
C LEU A 157 4.53 10.45 -5.65
N HIS A 158 4.68 10.87 -4.39
CA HIS A 158 3.55 11.11 -3.49
C HIS A 158 2.61 12.20 -4.02
N ARG A 159 3.14 13.27 -4.64
CA ARG A 159 2.32 14.26 -5.36
C ARG A 159 1.44 13.59 -6.41
N GLY A 160 2.02 12.72 -7.22
CA GLY A 160 1.31 11.94 -8.24
C GLY A 160 0.21 11.04 -7.67
N ARG A 161 0.27 10.70 -6.36
CA ARG A 161 -0.73 9.88 -5.65
C ARG A 161 -1.76 10.68 -4.85
N GLY A 162 -1.71 12.01 -4.91
CA GLY A 162 -2.70 12.89 -4.30
C GLY A 162 -2.41 13.25 -2.84
N PHE A 163 -1.21 12.99 -2.34
CA PHE A 163 -0.83 13.37 -0.99
C PHE A 163 -0.61 14.88 -0.86
N HIS A 164 -1.08 15.44 0.25
CA HIS A 164 -0.81 16.81 0.68
C HIS A 164 0.34 16.87 1.68
N VAL A 165 0.47 15.82 2.50
CA VAL A 165 1.44 15.71 3.59
C VAL A 165 2.10 14.33 3.53
N VAL A 166 3.41 14.26 3.75
CA VAL A 166 4.16 13.00 3.78
C VAL A 166 5.10 12.99 4.99
N ALA A 167 5.00 11.95 5.81
CA ALA A 167 5.95 11.72 6.89
C ALA A 167 7.15 10.93 6.41
N PHE A 168 8.34 11.43 6.72
CA PHE A 168 9.61 10.74 6.48
C PHE A 168 10.05 10.09 7.80
N THR A 169 9.95 8.77 7.85
CA THR A 169 10.08 7.97 9.08
C THR A 169 11.26 7.00 8.97
N GLU A 170 12.45 7.52 8.63
CA GLU A 170 13.62 6.65 8.42
C GLU A 170 13.95 5.81 9.67
N HIS A 171 14.54 4.62 9.47
CA HIS A 171 14.91 3.73 10.57
C HIS A 171 15.97 4.37 11.48
N ASP A 172 15.64 4.51 12.75
CA ASP A 172 16.56 4.94 13.82
C ASP A 172 17.28 6.30 13.60
N SER A 173 16.83 7.12 12.63
CA SER A 173 17.53 8.34 12.21
C SER A 173 16.57 9.42 11.69
N PRO A 174 16.70 10.68 12.12
CA PRO A 174 15.93 11.78 11.54
C PRO A 174 16.58 12.39 10.28
N ALA A 175 17.68 11.82 9.78
CA ALA A 175 18.49 12.45 8.72
C ALA A 175 17.69 12.79 7.45
N GLY A 176 16.79 11.90 7.03
CA GLY A 176 15.94 12.11 5.85
C GLY A 176 14.92 13.23 6.01
N THR A 177 14.54 13.57 7.24
CA THR A 177 13.56 14.64 7.51
C THR A 177 14.06 16.01 7.03
N LEU A 178 15.29 16.38 7.39
CA LEU A 178 15.83 17.71 7.10
C LEU A 178 15.93 17.95 5.60
N ALA A 179 16.42 16.94 4.86
CA ALA A 179 16.50 16.97 3.40
C ALA A 179 15.11 17.11 2.77
N SER A 180 14.14 16.29 3.18
CA SER A 180 12.78 16.28 2.63
C SER A 180 12.04 17.59 2.88
N THR A 181 12.22 18.19 4.06
CA THR A 181 11.63 19.48 4.41
C THR A 181 12.22 20.61 3.56
N ALA A 182 13.53 20.55 3.27
CA ALA A 182 14.18 21.53 2.41
C ALA A 182 13.61 21.53 0.99
N PHE A 183 13.40 20.35 0.39
CA PHE A 183 12.76 20.23 -0.93
C PHE A 183 11.31 20.74 -0.92
N SER A 184 10.52 20.35 0.08
CA SER A 184 9.12 20.81 0.21
C SER A 184 8.99 22.34 0.32
N ARG A 185 9.98 23.00 0.94
CA ARG A 185 10.03 24.47 1.04
C ARG A 185 10.35 25.16 -0.27
N GLN A 186 11.14 24.51 -1.14
CA GLN A 186 11.61 25.10 -2.39
C GLN A 186 10.61 24.96 -3.54
N ASP A 187 9.77 23.93 -3.50
CA ASP A 187 8.78 23.65 -4.54
C ASP A 187 7.37 23.64 -3.93
N GLU A 188 6.53 24.59 -4.37
CA GLU A 188 5.16 24.74 -3.89
C GLU A 188 4.22 23.63 -4.31
N GLU A 189 4.59 22.88 -5.36
CA GLU A 189 3.76 21.84 -5.89
C GLU A 189 3.98 20.48 -5.20
N LEU A 190 5.06 20.33 -4.43
CA LEU A 190 5.32 19.12 -3.65
C LEU A 190 4.45 19.06 -2.38
N PRO A 191 4.11 17.84 -1.90
CA PRO A 191 3.52 17.67 -0.58
C PRO A 191 4.43 18.24 0.51
N TRP A 192 3.86 18.64 1.64
CA TRP A 192 4.69 19.06 2.77
C TRP A 192 5.28 17.86 3.51
N ALA A 193 6.60 17.82 3.62
CA ALA A 193 7.29 16.83 4.43
C ALA A 193 7.15 17.13 5.93
N ILE A 194 6.68 16.15 6.70
CA ILE A 194 6.78 16.14 8.16
C ILE A 194 7.87 15.18 8.63
N GLY A 195 8.56 15.57 9.69
CA GLY A 195 9.64 14.79 10.26
C GLY A 195 9.19 13.68 11.16
N GLY A 196 9.86 12.54 11.10
CA GLY A 196 9.57 11.39 11.94
C GLY A 196 10.73 10.41 12.02
N THR A 197 10.50 9.31 12.71
CA THR A 197 11.40 8.15 12.77
C THR A 197 10.57 6.89 12.92
N GLU A 198 10.93 5.83 12.21
CA GLU A 198 10.52 4.49 12.55
C GLU A 198 11.56 3.88 13.49
N VAL A 199 11.11 3.31 14.60
CA VAL A 199 11.99 2.61 15.53
C VAL A 199 11.39 1.31 15.99
N ARG A 200 12.28 0.39 16.37
CA ARG A 200 11.90 -0.79 17.11
C ARG A 200 11.93 -0.48 18.61
N GLU A 201 10.83 -0.74 19.28
CA GLU A 201 10.75 -0.60 20.73
C GLU A 201 11.24 -1.86 21.48
N PRO A 202 11.62 -1.77 22.76
CA PRO A 202 12.21 -2.88 23.52
C PRO A 202 11.37 -4.17 23.56
N GLY A 203 10.05 -4.06 23.54
CA GLY A 203 9.10 -5.16 23.44
C GLY A 203 8.94 -5.74 22.04
N GLY A 204 9.71 -5.27 21.05
CA GLY A 204 9.82 -5.83 19.71
C GLY A 204 8.93 -5.19 18.64
N ALA A 205 7.94 -4.37 19.03
CA ALA A 205 7.07 -3.67 18.10
C ALA A 205 7.81 -2.58 17.30
N PHE A 206 7.24 -2.16 16.19
CA PHE A 206 7.69 -1.00 15.44
C PHE A 206 6.74 0.16 15.67
N VAL A 207 7.29 1.35 15.88
CA VAL A 207 6.52 2.58 16.12
C VAL A 207 7.07 3.74 15.31
N LEU A 208 6.15 4.60 14.89
CA LEU A 208 6.39 5.82 14.13
C LEU A 208 6.26 7.01 15.07
N SER A 209 7.28 7.84 15.14
CA SER A 209 7.14 9.22 15.61
C SER A 209 6.78 10.11 14.42
N VAL A 210 5.69 10.89 14.51
CA VAL A 210 5.17 11.67 13.37
C VAL A 210 5.05 13.14 13.71
N GLY A 211 5.85 14.00 13.10
CA GLY A 211 5.95 15.43 13.49
C GLY A 211 6.70 15.65 14.81
N TRP A 212 7.40 14.63 15.30
CA TRP A 212 8.21 14.68 16.51
C TRP A 212 9.50 13.89 16.28
N ILE A 213 10.66 14.52 16.45
CA ILE A 213 11.94 13.84 16.37
C ILE A 213 12.46 13.60 17.81
N PRO A 214 12.70 12.35 18.21
CA PRO A 214 13.29 12.05 19.50
C PRO A 214 14.70 12.62 19.64
N ARG A 215 15.02 13.23 20.79
CA ARG A 215 16.39 13.69 21.10
C ARG A 215 17.35 12.56 21.49
N GLN A 216 16.82 11.44 21.98
CA GLN A 216 17.57 10.25 22.37
C GLN A 216 17.24 9.10 21.42
N ARG A 217 18.16 8.15 21.26
CA ARG A 217 17.85 6.89 20.56
C ARG A 217 16.71 6.20 21.31
N LEU A 218 15.62 5.87 20.62
CA LEU A 218 14.36 5.34 21.20
C LEU A 218 14.47 3.90 21.76
N TRP A 219 15.68 3.43 22.07
CA TRP A 219 15.90 2.10 22.65
C TRP A 219 15.87 2.14 24.19
N ASP A 220 15.72 3.33 24.78
CA ASP A 220 15.59 3.54 26.22
C ASP A 220 14.15 3.26 26.66
N PRO A 221 13.87 2.30 27.57
CA PRO A 221 12.53 2.00 28.08
C PRO A 221 11.73 3.22 28.54
N GLU A 222 12.38 4.31 28.95
CA GLU A 222 11.74 5.58 29.27
C GLU A 222 11.04 6.25 28.07
N TRP A 223 11.26 5.78 26.84
CA TRP A 223 10.63 6.32 25.63
C TRP A 223 9.10 6.17 25.64
N LEU A 224 8.58 5.12 26.30
CA LEU A 224 7.16 4.90 26.55
C LEU A 224 6.56 5.92 27.54
N THR A 225 7.39 6.59 28.34
CA THR A 225 6.92 7.57 29.32
C THR A 225 6.45 8.83 28.60
N GLY A 226 5.19 9.20 28.80
CA GLY A 226 4.60 10.42 28.26
C GLY A 226 4.21 10.34 26.78
N LEU A 227 3.96 9.14 26.23
CA LEU A 227 3.38 8.97 24.89
C LEU A 227 2.05 9.68 24.72
N GLU A 228 1.29 9.86 25.81
CA GLU A 228 0.02 10.59 25.88
C GLU A 228 0.06 11.98 25.19
N ARG A 229 1.26 12.58 25.09
CA ARG A 229 1.46 13.93 24.54
C ARG A 229 2.19 13.92 23.19
N ARG A 230 2.47 12.74 22.64
CA ARG A 230 3.32 12.55 21.47
C ARG A 230 2.54 11.87 20.33
N PRO A 231 2.65 12.36 19.09
CA PRO A 231 2.04 11.74 17.91
C PRO A 231 2.78 10.45 17.53
N VAL A 232 2.46 9.35 18.22
CA VAL A 232 3.11 8.05 18.03
C VAL A 232 2.11 7.00 17.54
N VAL A 233 2.45 6.35 16.43
CA VAL A 233 1.62 5.30 15.82
C VAL A 233 2.38 3.97 15.83
N ALA A 234 1.72 2.87 16.16
CA ALA A 234 2.33 1.53 16.09
C ALA A 234 1.97 0.80 14.80
N LEU A 235 2.96 0.13 14.20
CA LEU A 235 2.77 -0.75 13.04
C LEU A 235 2.16 -2.07 13.52
N ALA A 236 1.05 -2.49 12.92
CA ALA A 236 0.27 -3.61 13.44
C ALA A 236 0.68 -5.00 12.93
N TRP A 237 1.38 -5.11 11.79
CA TRP A 237 1.61 -6.39 11.08
C TRP A 237 2.42 -7.43 11.86
N LYS A 238 3.12 -7.02 12.92
CA LYS A 238 3.91 -7.89 13.81
C LYS A 238 3.40 -7.95 15.24
N LEU A 239 2.29 -7.27 15.53
CA LEU A 239 1.76 -7.24 16.88
C LEU A 239 0.95 -8.49 17.17
N THR A 240 0.97 -8.87 18.44
CA THR A 240 0.04 -9.80 19.07
C THR A 240 -1.02 -9.02 19.85
N VAL A 241 -2.14 -9.67 20.20
CA VAL A 241 -3.20 -9.05 21.02
C VAL A 241 -2.67 -8.47 22.35
N PRO A 242 -1.80 -9.17 23.11
CA PRO A 242 -1.20 -8.59 24.31
C PRO A 242 -0.37 -7.33 24.04
N GLU A 243 0.35 -7.26 22.91
CA GLU A 243 1.16 -6.10 22.54
C GLU A 243 0.29 -4.90 22.16
N VAL A 244 -0.80 -5.12 21.41
CA VAL A 244 -1.79 -4.08 21.13
C VAL A 244 -2.29 -3.45 22.43
N ARG A 245 -2.70 -4.27 23.40
CA ARG A 245 -3.21 -3.79 24.69
C ARG A 245 -2.14 -3.05 25.50
N ARG A 246 -0.93 -3.60 25.59
CA ARG A 246 0.22 -2.98 26.29
C ARG A 246 0.53 -1.60 25.72
N LEU A 247 0.63 -1.50 24.40
CA LEU A 247 0.96 -0.26 23.72
C LEU A 247 -0.18 0.75 23.88
N ALA A 248 -1.44 0.33 23.72
CA ALA A 248 -2.61 1.18 23.96
C ALA A 248 -2.69 1.70 25.41
N GLU A 249 -2.30 0.88 26.39
CA GLU A 249 -2.18 1.26 27.80
C GLU A 249 -1.05 2.24 28.07
N ALA A 250 0.05 2.15 27.32
CA ALA A 250 1.16 3.09 27.40
C ALA A 250 0.85 4.48 26.82
N GLY A 251 -0.29 4.65 26.14
CA GLY A 251 -0.79 5.96 25.72
C GLY A 251 -0.29 6.44 24.34
N LEU A 252 0.02 5.54 23.41
CA LEU A 252 0.28 5.93 22.01
C LEU A 252 -0.95 6.60 21.36
N SER A 253 -0.75 7.29 20.23
CA SER A 253 -1.82 8.01 19.52
C SER A 253 -2.76 7.09 18.76
N GLY A 254 -2.21 6.14 18.00
CA GLY A 254 -3.01 5.05 17.44
C GLY A 254 -2.24 3.98 16.66
N PHE A 255 -2.96 3.19 15.89
CA PHE A 255 -2.39 2.05 15.16
C PHE A 255 -2.51 2.26 13.66
N GLU A 256 -1.52 1.75 12.94
CA GLU A 256 -1.66 1.54 11.52
C GLU A 256 -2.51 0.28 11.27
N ILE A 257 -3.71 0.46 10.73
CA ILE A 257 -4.67 -0.62 10.50
C ILE A 257 -4.54 -1.21 9.08
N ALA A 258 -3.85 -0.51 8.18
CA ALA A 258 -3.54 -0.98 6.84
C ALA A 258 -2.20 -0.41 6.37
N ASN A 259 -1.35 -1.23 5.76
CA ASN A 259 -0.01 -0.85 5.34
C ASN A 259 0.28 -1.51 3.97
N SER A 260 0.76 -0.75 2.98
CA SER A 260 1.04 -1.30 1.65
C SER A 260 2.39 -2.07 1.56
N GLY A 261 3.34 -1.78 2.44
CA GLY A 261 4.66 -2.42 2.51
C GLY A 261 4.67 -3.76 3.27
N HIS A 262 3.57 -4.13 3.93
CA HIS A 262 3.49 -5.30 4.79
C HIS A 262 2.26 -6.17 4.50
N PRO A 263 2.32 -7.49 4.82
CA PRO A 263 1.13 -8.34 4.76
C PRO A 263 0.05 -7.87 5.75
N ASP A 264 -1.19 -8.29 5.49
CA ASP A 264 -2.34 -7.95 6.31
C ASP A 264 -2.23 -8.47 7.75
N ILE A 265 -2.94 -7.81 8.65
CA ILE A 265 -2.92 -8.06 10.09
C ILE A 265 -3.81 -9.28 10.40
N PRO A 266 -3.40 -10.22 11.27
CA PRO A 266 -4.28 -11.30 11.73
C PRO A 266 -5.60 -10.75 12.28
N LEU A 267 -6.72 -11.43 11.99
CA LEU A 267 -8.07 -10.93 12.31
C LEU A 267 -8.22 -10.63 13.81
N GLU A 268 -7.69 -11.49 14.68
CA GLU A 268 -7.72 -11.31 16.13
C GLU A 268 -6.94 -10.07 16.60
N VAL A 269 -5.85 -9.72 15.93
CA VAL A 269 -5.05 -8.52 16.22
C VAL A 269 -5.78 -7.29 15.71
N ARG A 270 -6.35 -7.36 14.50
CA ARG A 270 -7.19 -6.31 13.92
C ARG A 270 -8.39 -5.98 14.82
N ASP A 271 -9.08 -7.01 15.32
CA ASP A 271 -10.21 -6.85 16.22
C ASP A 271 -9.81 -6.20 17.55
N ALA A 272 -8.66 -6.61 18.11
CA ALA A 272 -8.11 -5.98 19.31
C ALA A 272 -7.77 -4.50 19.08
N ILE A 273 -7.21 -4.14 17.93
CA ILE A 273 -6.92 -2.74 17.57
C ILE A 273 -8.21 -1.94 17.46
N LEU A 274 -9.23 -2.46 16.78
CA LEU A 274 -10.54 -1.79 16.65
C LEU A 274 -11.26 -1.64 18.00
N GLU A 275 -11.11 -2.61 18.89
CA GLU A 275 -11.60 -2.54 20.27
C GLU A 275 -10.89 -1.42 21.05
N GLU A 276 -9.55 -1.42 21.08
CA GLU A 276 -8.79 -0.40 21.81
C GLU A 276 -8.98 1.00 21.23
N ALA A 277 -9.09 1.14 19.91
CA ALA A 277 -9.38 2.42 19.27
C ALA A 277 -10.72 2.99 19.70
N ARG A 278 -11.78 2.16 19.76
CA ARG A 278 -13.09 2.59 20.26
C ARG A 278 -13.06 2.90 21.75
N ARG A 279 -12.36 2.09 22.54
CA ARG A 279 -12.32 2.22 24.01
C ARG A 279 -11.55 3.46 24.48
N ARG A 280 -10.44 3.78 23.80
CA ARG A 280 -9.47 4.80 24.24
C ARG A 280 -9.41 6.01 23.32
N GLY A 281 -10.24 6.03 22.28
CA GLY A 281 -10.25 7.09 21.27
C GLY A 281 -8.99 7.12 20.41
N LEU A 282 -8.32 5.98 20.21
CA LEU A 282 -7.09 5.94 19.41
C LEU A 282 -7.39 6.20 17.93
N VAL A 283 -6.41 6.78 17.23
CA VAL A 283 -6.51 6.97 15.77
C VAL A 283 -6.20 5.67 15.04
N LEU A 284 -6.76 5.53 13.84
CA LEU A 284 -6.42 4.44 12.94
C LEU A 284 -5.97 5.04 11.63
N VAL A 285 -4.80 4.64 11.15
CA VAL A 285 -4.17 5.21 9.96
C VAL A 285 -3.87 4.11 8.94
N ALA A 286 -3.71 4.52 7.69
CA ALA A 286 -3.18 3.68 6.64
C ALA A 286 -2.03 4.41 5.94
N SER A 287 -0.88 3.76 5.82
CA SER A 287 0.33 4.35 5.24
C SER A 287 0.91 3.45 4.15
N SER A 288 1.77 4.02 3.34
CA SER A 288 2.41 3.27 2.25
C SER A 288 3.53 2.38 2.72
N ASP A 289 4.25 2.83 3.76
CA ASP A 289 5.54 2.27 4.15
C ASP A 289 6.49 2.14 2.95
N TRP A 290 6.54 3.22 2.16
CA TRP A 290 7.17 3.12 0.86
C TRP A 290 8.67 3.35 0.91
N HIS A 291 9.39 2.37 0.37
CA HIS A 291 10.85 2.29 0.36
C HIS A 291 11.47 2.60 -1.01
N GLY A 292 10.69 3.09 -1.97
CA GLY A 292 11.16 3.31 -3.34
C GLY A 292 10.87 2.19 -4.33
N TRP A 293 10.22 1.12 -3.88
CA TRP A 293 9.86 -0.02 -4.74
C TRP A 293 8.48 0.15 -5.35
N SER A 294 8.40 -0.10 -6.65
CA SER A 294 7.17 -0.06 -7.46
C SER A 294 6.43 1.28 -7.42
N GLY A 295 5.46 1.40 -8.33
CA GLY A 295 4.47 2.48 -8.31
C GLY A 295 3.09 2.00 -7.87
N LEU A 296 2.96 0.94 -7.09
CA LEU A 296 1.65 0.41 -6.71
C LEU A 296 1.28 0.92 -5.31
N TRP A 297 0.28 1.82 -5.24
CA TRP A 297 -0.21 2.40 -3.98
C TRP A 297 -1.65 2.00 -3.77
N ARG A 298 -1.98 1.64 -2.52
CA ARG A 298 -3.34 1.25 -2.13
C ARG A 298 -3.73 1.74 -0.75
N THR A 299 -2.95 2.60 -0.12
CA THR A 299 -3.19 3.12 1.22
C THR A 299 -3.01 4.63 1.26
N TRP A 300 -3.88 5.31 2.01
CA TRP A 300 -3.85 6.73 2.29
C TRP A 300 -4.48 6.99 3.66
N THR A 301 -4.10 8.07 4.34
CA THR A 301 -4.82 8.56 5.52
C THR A 301 -5.46 9.90 5.19
N THR A 302 -6.77 10.04 5.40
CA THR A 302 -7.45 11.33 5.28
C THR A 302 -7.71 11.92 6.66
N VAL A 303 -7.49 13.23 6.80
CA VAL A 303 -7.76 13.99 8.03
C VAL A 303 -8.71 15.13 7.70
N ARG A 304 -9.86 15.17 8.37
CA ARG A 304 -10.86 16.22 8.23
C ARG A 304 -10.51 17.42 9.09
N VAL A 305 -10.41 18.59 8.47
CA VAL A 305 -10.13 19.85 9.13
C VAL A 305 -10.95 20.95 8.47
N ALA A 306 -11.84 21.59 9.23
CA ALA A 306 -12.69 22.65 8.71
C ALA A 306 -11.85 23.78 8.10
N GLY A 307 -12.12 24.12 6.83
CA GLY A 307 -11.38 25.13 6.09
C GLY A 307 -10.04 24.66 5.53
N ALA A 308 -9.75 23.35 5.45
CA ALA A 308 -8.48 22.83 4.96
C ALA A 308 -8.10 23.35 3.56
N ALA A 309 -9.07 23.60 2.68
CA ALA A 309 -8.82 24.18 1.36
C ALA A 309 -8.14 25.56 1.39
N ARG A 310 -8.30 26.32 2.48
CA ARG A 310 -7.68 27.65 2.67
C ARG A 310 -6.36 27.60 3.44
N MET A 311 -6.01 26.43 4.00
CA MET A 311 -4.78 26.24 4.73
C MET A 311 -3.59 26.16 3.77
N SER A 312 -2.50 26.82 4.15
CA SER A 312 -1.18 26.57 3.58
C SER A 312 -0.76 25.11 3.79
N ARG A 313 0.22 24.66 3.00
CA ARG A 313 0.76 23.29 3.12
C ARG A 313 1.34 23.00 4.52
N VAL A 314 1.91 24.02 5.17
CA VAL A 314 2.44 23.93 6.54
C VAL A 314 1.31 23.77 7.55
N GLU A 315 0.26 24.59 7.46
CA GLU A 315 -0.90 24.49 8.35
C GLU A 315 -1.60 23.14 8.21
N LYS A 316 -1.70 22.60 6.99
CA LYS A 316 -2.23 21.24 6.76
C LYS A 316 -1.40 20.19 7.50
N ALA A 317 -0.06 20.27 7.39
CA ALA A 317 0.84 19.35 8.06
C ALA A 317 0.76 19.45 9.60
N GLU A 318 0.70 20.66 10.14
CA GLU A 318 0.49 20.89 11.58
C GLU A 318 -0.85 20.33 12.05
N ALA A 319 -1.92 20.50 11.27
CA ALA A 319 -3.23 19.97 11.58
C ALA A 319 -3.26 18.42 11.59
N VAL A 320 -2.54 17.77 10.67
CA VAL A 320 -2.36 16.30 10.68
C VAL A 320 -1.66 15.85 11.97
N VAL A 321 -0.54 16.48 12.32
CA VAL A 321 0.22 16.14 13.54
C VAL A 321 -0.61 16.39 14.80
N GLU A 322 -1.37 17.47 14.84
CA GLU A 322 -2.25 17.79 15.96
C GLU A 322 -3.42 16.81 16.07
N ALA A 323 -4.02 16.37 14.96
CA ALA A 323 -5.06 15.35 14.97
C ALA A 323 -4.56 14.02 15.55
N LEU A 324 -3.32 13.62 15.23
CA LEU A 324 -2.66 12.46 15.84
C LEU A 324 -2.42 12.68 17.34
N ARG A 325 -1.84 13.82 17.71
CA ARG A 325 -1.51 14.15 19.10
C ARG A 325 -2.73 14.18 20.01
N GLN A 326 -3.83 14.77 19.54
CA GLN A 326 -5.09 14.87 20.28
C GLN A 326 -6.00 13.65 20.13
N ARG A 327 -5.52 12.61 19.42
CA ARG A 327 -6.25 11.39 19.10
C ARG A 327 -7.66 11.66 18.53
N ARG A 328 -7.76 12.53 17.52
CA ARG A 328 -9.03 12.86 16.87
C ARG A 328 -9.48 11.76 15.90
N GLY A 329 -9.71 10.55 16.41
CA GLY A 329 -10.02 9.36 15.60
C GLY A 329 -11.30 9.46 14.77
N ALA A 330 -12.22 10.37 15.11
CA ALA A 330 -13.40 10.66 14.29
C ALA A 330 -13.06 11.50 13.03
N ASP A 331 -12.01 12.31 13.10
CA ASP A 331 -11.55 13.16 12.00
C ASP A 331 -10.54 12.45 11.10
N ILE A 332 -9.98 11.33 11.56
CA ILE A 332 -9.00 10.51 10.81
C ILE A 332 -9.69 9.28 10.23
N GLN A 333 -9.59 9.12 8.92
CA GLN A 333 -10.08 7.96 8.20
C GLN A 333 -8.92 7.28 7.45
N PRO A 334 -8.61 6.00 7.77
CA PRO A 334 -7.66 5.21 7.00
C PRO A 334 -8.36 4.73 5.73
N VAL A 335 -7.78 5.01 4.56
CA VAL A 335 -8.36 4.73 3.26
C VAL A 335 -7.52 3.72 2.51
N VAL A 336 -8.19 2.74 1.91
CA VAL A 336 -7.57 1.73 1.04
C VAL A 336 -8.23 1.64 -0.32
N ALA A 337 -7.45 1.27 -1.33
CA ALA A 337 -7.99 0.81 -2.61
C ALA A 337 -8.18 -0.71 -2.54
N GLY A 338 -9.42 -1.18 -2.68
CA GLY A 338 -9.81 -2.58 -2.63
C GLY A 338 -9.73 -3.20 -1.23
N TYR A 339 -10.05 -4.49 -1.17
CA TYR A 339 -10.01 -5.27 0.07
C TYR A 339 -8.64 -5.91 0.27
N LEU A 340 -8.02 -5.63 1.43
CA LEU A 340 -6.71 -6.17 1.83
C LEU A 340 -6.80 -7.38 2.77
N GLY A 341 -8.01 -7.87 3.08
CA GLY A 341 -8.19 -8.95 4.06
C GLY A 341 -7.67 -10.33 3.63
N PRO A 342 -7.62 -11.30 4.56
CA PRO A 342 -6.94 -12.58 4.36
C PRO A 342 -7.55 -13.39 3.21
N PRO A 343 -6.74 -13.86 2.24
CA PRO A 343 -7.23 -14.69 1.15
C PRO A 343 -7.52 -16.11 1.64
N SER A 344 -8.58 -16.73 1.11
CA SER A 344 -8.81 -18.18 1.30
C SER A 344 -7.74 -19.00 0.56
N LEU A 345 -7.51 -20.25 0.98
CA LEU A 345 -6.56 -21.14 0.30
C LEU A 345 -6.88 -21.28 -1.20
N LEU A 346 -8.16 -21.40 -1.56
CA LEU A 346 -8.58 -21.48 -2.96
C LEU A 346 -8.27 -20.19 -3.72
N ARG A 347 -8.53 -19.01 -3.13
CA ARG A 347 -8.16 -17.73 -3.73
C ARG A 347 -6.65 -17.65 -3.95
N THR A 348 -5.85 -18.09 -2.99
CA THR A 348 -4.39 -18.14 -3.10
C THR A 348 -3.93 -19.07 -4.22
N LEU A 349 -4.44 -20.29 -4.29
CA LEU A 349 -4.05 -21.27 -5.32
C LEU A 349 -4.45 -20.82 -6.72
N PHE A 350 -5.62 -20.16 -6.85
CA PHE A 350 -6.13 -19.64 -8.11
C PHE A 350 -5.93 -18.12 -8.26
N ALA A 351 -4.95 -17.56 -7.54
CA ALA A 351 -4.69 -16.12 -7.53
C ALA A 351 -4.58 -15.50 -8.93
N PRO A 352 -3.93 -16.13 -9.94
CA PRO A 352 -3.85 -15.52 -11.28
C PRO A 352 -5.22 -15.28 -11.92
N PHE A 353 -6.18 -16.16 -11.63
CA PHE A 353 -7.53 -16.07 -12.18
C PHE A 353 -8.40 -15.11 -11.37
N SER A 354 -8.37 -15.17 -10.04
CA SER A 354 -9.10 -14.22 -9.21
C SER A 354 -8.59 -12.79 -9.40
N ALA A 355 -7.27 -12.62 -9.51
CA ALA A 355 -6.61 -11.35 -9.80
C ALA A 355 -7.08 -10.78 -11.14
N LEU A 356 -7.15 -11.62 -12.18
CA LEU A 356 -7.61 -11.21 -13.50
C LEU A 356 -9.10 -10.85 -13.52
N LEU A 357 -9.94 -11.63 -12.84
CA LEU A 357 -11.37 -11.32 -12.72
C LEU A 357 -11.60 -10.00 -11.95
N ARG A 358 -10.93 -9.83 -10.82
CA ARG A 358 -10.96 -8.60 -10.02
C ARG A 358 -10.51 -7.41 -10.86
N TYR A 359 -9.33 -7.50 -11.47
CA TYR A 359 -8.79 -6.47 -12.34
C TYR A 359 -9.74 -6.12 -13.49
N GLY A 360 -10.35 -7.12 -14.13
CA GLY A 360 -11.35 -6.90 -15.17
C GLY A 360 -12.54 -6.06 -14.70
N MET A 361 -12.95 -6.21 -13.43
CA MET A 361 -13.99 -5.38 -12.81
C MET A 361 -13.51 -3.98 -12.40
N GLU A 362 -12.19 -3.73 -12.34
CA GLU A 362 -11.61 -2.41 -12.02
C GLU A 362 -11.36 -1.56 -13.28
N LEU A 363 -11.45 -2.16 -14.46
CA LEU A 363 -11.22 -1.47 -15.72
C LEU A 363 -12.34 -0.48 -16.00
N SER A 364 -11.96 0.76 -16.34
CA SER A 364 -12.87 1.70 -16.95
C SER A 364 -12.96 1.43 -18.45
N LEU A 365 -14.01 1.95 -19.11
CA LEU A 365 -14.12 1.86 -20.57
C LEU A 365 -12.88 2.44 -21.26
N LEU A 366 -12.34 3.55 -20.75
CA LEU A 366 -11.13 4.16 -21.30
C LEU A 366 -9.89 3.27 -21.18
N ARG A 367 -9.80 2.42 -20.15
CA ARG A 367 -8.70 1.46 -19.96
C ARG A 367 -8.86 0.20 -20.83
N LEU A 368 -10.03 0.01 -21.45
CA LEU A 368 -10.28 -1.09 -22.39
C LEU A 368 -10.04 -0.72 -23.85
N LEU A 369 -10.14 0.57 -24.18
CA LEU A 369 -9.90 1.12 -25.52
C LEU A 369 -8.40 1.28 -25.75
#